data_AF-A0AB39PV48-F1
#
_entry.id   AF-A0AB39PV48-F1
#
_cell.length_a   1.000
_cell.length_b   1.000
_cell.length_c   1.000
_cell.angle_alpha   90.00
_cell.angle_beta   90.00
_cell.angle_gamma   90.00
#
_symmetry.space_group_name_H-M   'P 1'
#
loop_
_entity.id
_entity.type
_entity.pdbx_description
1 polymer ?
#
loop_
_entity_poly.entity_id
_entity_poly.type
_entity_poly.pdbx_seq_one_letter_code
_entity_poly.pdbx_strand_id
1 'polypeptide(L)'
;MSSRTRTRATKSGASVHTVRIPRQRGRRGSDPFVVVVPERPSLIRQALAGLALMLWDHRRALAPTGFALVALVAAGLLHVIAWWSGLVLAPLAAGPLVWLLLMQRRRPGTGTVLAWRIGLAALTSSALAWLALAAGFGPLAGPLELVWLLTLIAAQTAWLIVRRTH
;
A
#
# COMPACT_ATOMS: atom_id res chain seq x y z
N MET A 1 -49.36 25.53 -13.44
CA MET A 1 -49.41 24.05 -13.42
C MET A 1 -48.90 23.53 -14.75
N SER A 2 -47.77 22.82 -14.77
CA SER A 2 -47.52 21.79 -15.81
C SER A 2 -46.37 20.87 -15.41
N SER A 3 -46.76 19.62 -15.21
CA SER A 3 -46.06 18.34 -15.18
C SER A 3 -44.53 18.29 -15.21
N ARG A 4 -43.96 17.76 -14.11
CA ARG A 4 -42.63 17.14 -14.04
C ARG A 4 -42.60 15.86 -14.88
N THR A 5 -41.67 15.73 -15.82
CA THR A 5 -41.20 14.41 -16.27
C THR A 5 -39.76 14.23 -15.81
N ARG A 6 -39.62 13.76 -14.57
CA ARG A 6 -38.35 13.38 -13.96
C ARG A 6 -37.92 12.07 -14.62
N THR A 7 -36.99 12.11 -15.57
CA THR A 7 -36.31 10.91 -16.08
C THR A 7 -35.61 10.24 -14.91
N ARG A 8 -36.18 9.13 -14.47
CA ARG A 8 -35.60 8.26 -13.47
C ARG A 8 -34.38 7.62 -14.12
N ALA A 9 -33.20 8.21 -13.92
CA ALA A 9 -31.94 7.53 -14.19
C ALA A 9 -31.89 6.33 -13.25
N THR A 10 -32.37 5.19 -13.73
CA THR A 10 -32.13 3.90 -13.10
C THR A 10 -30.62 3.73 -13.08
N LYS A 11 -30.08 3.64 -11.86
CA LYS A 11 -28.70 3.27 -11.57
C LYS A 11 -28.44 1.91 -12.24
N SER A 12 -28.00 1.97 -13.50
CA SER A 12 -27.57 0.81 -14.25
C SER A 12 -26.32 0.32 -13.54
N GLY A 13 -26.44 -0.81 -12.85
CA GLY A 13 -25.28 -1.59 -12.47
C GLY A 13 -24.43 -1.77 -13.72
N ALA A 14 -23.16 -1.42 -13.61
CA ALA A 14 -22.20 -1.56 -14.68
C ALA A 14 -22.30 -2.97 -15.26
N SER A 15 -22.45 -3.08 -16.59
CA SER A 15 -22.33 -4.29 -17.44
C SER A 15 -23.58 -4.87 -18.13
N VAL A 16 -24.74 -4.20 -18.15
CA VAL A 16 -25.83 -4.60 -19.08
C VAL A 16 -25.77 -3.79 -20.37
N HIS A 17 -25.04 -4.28 -21.37
CA HIS A 17 -25.09 -3.73 -22.73
C HIS A 17 -26.20 -4.42 -23.52
N THR A 18 -27.40 -3.82 -23.54
CA THR A 18 -28.44 -4.20 -24.50
C THR A 18 -28.10 -3.60 -25.86
N VAL A 19 -27.56 -4.39 -26.78
CA VAL A 19 -27.38 -3.97 -28.19
C VAL A 19 -28.73 -4.05 -28.88
N ARG A 20 -29.29 -2.89 -29.22
CA ARG A 20 -30.57 -2.81 -29.94
C ARG A 20 -30.30 -2.88 -31.44
N ILE A 21 -30.61 -4.00 -32.08
CA ILE A 21 -30.50 -4.15 -33.53
C ILE A 21 -31.67 -3.39 -34.19
N PRO A 22 -31.42 -2.51 -35.19
CA PRO A 22 -32.47 -1.80 -35.88
C PRO A 22 -33.39 -2.76 -36.64
N ARG A 23 -34.69 -2.51 -36.54
CA ARG A 23 -35.77 -3.37 -37.06
C ARG A 23 -35.65 -3.65 -38.56
N GLN A 24 -35.63 -4.93 -38.94
CA GLN A 24 -36.01 -5.33 -40.29
C GLN A 24 -37.54 -5.31 -40.40
N ARG A 25 -38.06 -4.38 -41.21
CA ARG A 25 -39.50 -4.19 -41.45
C ARG A 25 -40.04 -5.40 -42.21
N GLY A 26 -40.73 -6.32 -41.54
CA GLY A 26 -41.46 -7.38 -42.26
C GLY A 26 -41.95 -8.62 -41.52
N ARG A 27 -41.59 -8.88 -40.26
CA ARG A 27 -42.03 -10.13 -39.59
C ARG A 27 -42.67 -9.87 -38.23
N ARG A 28 -43.99 -10.05 -38.15
CA ARG A 28 -44.73 -10.18 -36.89
C ARG A 28 -44.37 -11.55 -36.30
N GLY A 29 -43.56 -11.56 -35.25
CA GLY A 29 -43.23 -12.78 -34.51
C GLY A 29 -42.00 -12.57 -33.64
N SER A 30 -42.23 -12.52 -32.33
CA SER A 30 -41.26 -12.60 -31.22
C SER A 30 -39.92 -11.88 -31.42
N ASP A 31 -39.75 -10.71 -30.77
CA ASP A 31 -38.43 -10.11 -30.58
C ASP A 31 -37.47 -11.15 -29.98
N PRO A 32 -36.38 -11.57 -30.66
CA PRO A 32 -35.38 -12.42 -30.04
C PRO A 32 -34.54 -11.55 -29.11
N PHE A 33 -34.86 -11.56 -27.82
CA PHE A 33 -34.03 -10.99 -26.78
C PHE A 33 -32.87 -11.95 -26.49
N VAL A 34 -31.67 -11.60 -26.95
CA VAL A 34 -30.44 -12.28 -26.54
C VAL A 34 -30.07 -11.73 -25.16
N VAL A 35 -30.38 -12.50 -24.12
CA VAL A 35 -29.83 -12.26 -22.78
C VAL A 35 -28.42 -12.83 -22.79
N VAL A 36 -27.42 -11.97 -22.98
CA VAL A 36 -26.04 -12.33 -22.68
C VAL A 36 -25.96 -12.49 -21.17
N VAL A 37 -26.05 -13.74 -20.70
CA VAL A 37 -25.74 -14.07 -19.30
C VAL A 37 -24.24 -13.86 -19.16
N PRO A 38 -23.77 -12.84 -18.42
CA PRO A 38 -22.35 -12.73 -18.16
C PRO A 38 -21.92 -14.00 -17.45
N GLU A 39 -20.82 -14.61 -17.91
CA GLU A 39 -20.13 -15.66 -17.16
C GLU A 39 -20.07 -15.21 -15.70
N ARG A 40 -20.64 -16.00 -14.79
CA ARG A 40 -20.61 -15.69 -13.37
C ARG A 40 -19.13 -15.54 -13.01
N PRO A 41 -18.67 -14.35 -12.57
CA PRO A 41 -17.29 -14.21 -12.17
C PRO A 41 -17.06 -15.24 -11.07
N SER A 42 -16.00 -16.03 -11.21
CA SER A 42 -15.68 -17.04 -10.21
C SER A 42 -15.63 -16.40 -8.82
N LEU A 43 -16.03 -17.15 -7.79
CA LEU A 43 -15.98 -16.67 -6.40
C LEU A 43 -14.58 -16.14 -6.04
N ILE A 44 -13.54 -16.77 -6.59
CA ILE A 44 -12.15 -16.33 -6.48
C ILE A 44 -11.94 -14.95 -7.10
N ARG A 45 -12.46 -14.70 -8.31
CA ARG A 45 -12.33 -13.39 -8.99
C ARG A 45 -13.05 -12.29 -8.22
N GLN A 46 -14.22 -12.58 -7.66
CA GLN A 46 -14.95 -11.63 -6.80
C GLN A 46 -14.21 -11.37 -5.49
N ALA A 47 -13.69 -12.41 -4.85
CA ALA A 47 -12.89 -12.27 -3.64
C ALA A 47 -11.62 -11.43 -3.89
N LEU A 48 -10.89 -11.70 -4.97
CA LEU A 48 -9.71 -10.92 -5.36
C LEU A 48 -10.05 -9.48 -5.71
N ALA A 49 -11.15 -9.24 -6.42
CA ALA A 49 -11.62 -7.88 -6.71
C ALA A 49 -12.00 -7.14 -5.42
N GLY A 50 -12.67 -7.82 -4.49
CA GLY A 50 -13.00 -7.28 -3.16
C GLY A 50 -11.75 -6.94 -2.35
N LEU A 51 -10.76 -7.83 -2.31
CA LEU A 51 -9.48 -7.58 -1.65
C LEU A 51 -8.70 -6.43 -2.31
N ALA A 52 -8.67 -6.36 -3.63
CA ALA A 52 -8.01 -5.29 -4.36
C ALA A 52 -8.67 -3.92 -4.06
N LEU A 53 -10.01 -3.87 -4.01
CA LEU A 53 -10.74 -2.66 -3.62
C LEU A 53 -10.50 -2.31 -2.15
N MET A 54 -10.54 -3.28 -1.24
CA MET A 54 -10.22 -3.06 0.18
C MET A 54 -8.80 -2.52 0.36
N LEU A 55 -7.83 -3.11 -0.34
CA LEU A 55 -6.43 -2.68 -0.34
C LEU A 55 -6.28 -1.29 -0.94
N TRP A 56 -7.03 -0.99 -2.00
CA TRP A 56 -7.04 0.33 -2.62
C TRP A 56 -7.62 1.38 -1.67
N ASP A 57 -8.73 1.10 -1.01
CA ASP A 57 -9.37 1.99 -0.05
C ASP A 57 -8.47 2.23 1.18
N HIS A 58 -7.75 1.20 1.61
CA HIS A 58 -6.83 1.25 2.76
C HIS A 58 -5.37 1.53 2.38
N ARG A 59 -5.07 1.86 1.11
CA ARG A 59 -3.70 2.04 0.61
C ARG A 59 -2.87 3.02 1.44
N ARG A 60 -3.51 4.11 1.91
CA ARG A 60 -2.87 5.10 2.77
C ARG A 60 -2.70 4.62 4.21
N ALA A 61 -3.59 3.75 4.69
CA ALA A 61 -3.46 3.16 6.03
C ALA A 61 -2.35 2.10 6.09
N LEU A 62 -2.07 1.46 4.97
CA LEU A 62 -1.10 0.37 4.81
C LEU A 62 0.24 0.81 4.23
N ALA A 63 0.54 2.11 4.19
CA ALA A 63 1.81 2.59 3.65
C ALA A 63 3.04 1.94 4.33
N PRO A 64 3.15 1.87 5.68
CA PRO A 64 4.30 1.25 6.32
C PRO A 64 4.45 -0.24 6.00
N THR A 65 3.35 -0.98 5.93
CA THR A 65 3.38 -2.41 5.55
C THR A 65 3.82 -2.60 4.11
N GLY A 66 3.30 -1.79 3.18
CA GLY A 66 3.75 -1.78 1.79
C GLY A 66 5.26 -1.52 1.67
N PHE A 67 5.78 -0.50 2.35
CA PHE A 67 7.21 -0.21 2.37
C PHE A 67 8.04 -1.34 2.98
N ALA A 68 7.58 -1.96 4.07
CA ALA A 68 8.30 -3.04 4.72
C ALA A 68 8.39 -4.31 3.85
N LEU A 69 7.32 -4.63 3.11
CA LEU A 69 7.33 -5.74 2.15
C LEU A 69 8.26 -5.46 0.96
N VAL A 70 8.21 -4.24 0.41
CA VAL A 70 9.14 -3.84 -0.66
C VAL A 70 10.59 -3.90 -0.18
N ALA A 71 10.87 -3.44 1.04
CA ALA A 71 12.20 -3.52 1.64
C ALA A 71 12.67 -4.97 1.84
N LEU A 72 11.77 -5.88 2.24
CA LEU A 72 12.07 -7.31 2.38
C LEU A 72 12.48 -7.94 1.05
N VAL A 73 11.69 -7.69 0.00
CA VAL A 73 11.98 -8.17 -1.36
C VAL A 73 13.29 -7.56 -1.90
N ALA A 74 13.47 -6.26 -1.72
CA ALA A 74 14.68 -5.56 -2.17
C ALA A 74 15.93 -6.07 -1.44
N ALA A 75 15.87 -6.30 -0.13
CA ALA A 75 16.98 -6.83 0.64
C ALA A 75 17.33 -8.27 0.23
N GLY A 76 16.33 -9.12 0.00
CA GLY A 76 16.55 -10.47 -0.52
C GLY A 76 17.20 -10.45 -1.90
N LEU A 77 16.73 -9.58 -2.80
CA LEU A 77 17.32 -9.41 -4.12
C LEU A 77 18.76 -8.92 -4.03
N LEU A 78 19.02 -7.87 -3.24
CA LEU A 78 20.36 -7.34 -2.99
C LEU A 78 21.29 -8.40 -2.41
N HIS A 79 20.81 -9.23 -1.49
CA HIS A 79 21.60 -10.32 -0.94
C HIS A 79 22.04 -11.32 -2.02
N VAL A 80 21.12 -11.70 -2.91
CA VAL A 80 21.41 -12.66 -3.99
C VAL A 80 22.37 -12.08 -5.03
N ILE A 81 22.19 -10.81 -5.43
CA ILE A 81 22.96 -10.22 -6.55
C ILE A 81 24.21 -9.45 -6.11
N ALA A 82 24.23 -8.94 -4.89
CA ALA A 82 25.22 -7.99 -4.40
C ALA A 82 25.30 -7.99 -2.87
N TRP A 83 25.58 -9.14 -2.24
CA TRP A 83 25.70 -9.25 -0.77
C TRP A 83 26.64 -8.20 -0.16
N TRP A 84 27.70 -7.82 -0.87
CA TRP A 84 28.65 -6.77 -0.46
C TRP A 84 28.03 -5.38 -0.31
N SER A 85 26.85 -5.14 -0.92
CA SER A 85 26.09 -3.89 -0.77
C SER A 85 25.74 -3.59 0.68
N GLY A 86 25.64 -4.61 1.54
CA GLY A 86 25.47 -4.43 2.99
C GLY A 86 26.58 -3.58 3.62
N LEU A 87 27.83 -3.73 3.16
CA LEU A 87 28.96 -2.91 3.65
C LEU A 87 28.83 -1.44 3.26
N VAL A 88 28.28 -1.17 2.08
CA VAL A 88 28.04 0.20 1.58
C VAL A 88 26.83 0.84 2.27
N LEU A 89 25.81 0.04 2.58
CA LEU A 89 24.58 0.49 3.23
C LEU A 89 24.78 0.74 4.74
N ALA A 90 25.67 -0.02 5.39
CA ALA A 90 25.96 0.11 6.83
C ALA A 90 26.23 1.56 7.31
N PRO A 91 27.11 2.36 6.68
CA PRO A 91 27.35 3.74 7.12
C PRO A 91 26.12 4.65 6.98
N LEU A 92 25.19 4.34 6.06
CA LEU A 92 23.97 5.14 5.91
C LEU A 92 23.06 5.04 7.13
N ALA A 93 23.14 3.94 7.90
CA ALA A 93 22.38 3.79 9.14
C ALA A 93 22.75 4.83 10.22
N ALA A 94 23.94 5.43 10.14
CA ALA A 94 24.35 6.52 11.03
C ALA A 94 23.80 7.89 10.59
N GLY A 95 23.34 8.03 9.35
CA GLY A 95 22.83 9.29 8.79
C GLY A 95 21.75 9.97 9.65
N PRO A 96 20.71 9.25 10.10
CA PRO A 96 19.68 9.83 10.97
C PRO A 96 20.20 10.28 12.35
N LEU A 97 21.21 9.60 12.90
CA LEU A 97 21.85 10.00 14.16
C LEU A 97 22.66 11.28 13.98
N VAL A 98 23.41 11.39 12.87
CA VAL A 98 24.13 12.61 12.50
C VAL A 98 23.14 13.76 12.30
N TRP A 99 22.04 13.52 11.60
CA TRP A 99 20.97 14.50 11.45
C TRP A 99 20.41 14.96 12.80
N LEU A 100 20.10 14.03 13.71
CA LEU A 100 19.60 14.34 15.05
C LEU A 100 20.59 15.22 15.82
N LEU A 101 21.88 14.86 15.79
CA LEU A 101 22.94 15.63 16.45
C LEU A 101 23.05 17.05 15.87
N LEU A 102 23.08 17.18 14.55
CA LEU A 102 23.16 18.46 13.86
C LEU A 102 21.92 19.31 14.15
N MET A 103 20.74 18.71 14.14
CA MET A 103 19.49 19.43 14.38
C MET A 103 19.35 19.86 15.83
N GLN A 104 19.81 19.06 16.79
CA GLN A 104 19.85 19.45 18.20
C GLN A 104 20.87 20.56 18.46
N ARG A 105 22.01 20.56 17.76
CA ARG A 105 23.00 21.65 17.84
C ARG A 105 22.52 22.94 17.20
N ARG A 106 21.88 22.88 16.03
CA ARG A 106 21.42 24.07 15.28
C ARG A 106 20.10 24.62 15.76
N ARG A 107 19.19 23.76 16.24
CA ARG A 107 17.82 24.09 16.67
C ARG A 107 17.46 23.25 17.89
N PRO A 108 17.99 23.59 19.07
CA PRO A 108 17.72 22.83 20.30
C PRO A 108 16.22 22.78 20.56
N GLY A 109 15.71 21.56 20.71
CA GLY A 109 14.34 21.30 21.16
C GLY A 109 14.35 20.52 22.46
N THR A 110 13.31 20.67 23.26
CA THR A 110 13.10 19.92 24.52
C THR A 110 11.71 19.27 24.53
N GLY A 111 11.48 18.37 25.50
CA GLY A 111 10.20 17.69 25.68
C GLY A 111 9.77 16.84 24.49
N THR A 112 8.49 16.96 24.11
CA THR A 112 7.84 16.14 23.07
C THR A 112 8.51 16.25 21.70
N VAL A 113 9.03 17.42 21.34
CA VAL A 113 9.72 17.61 20.05
C VAL A 113 11.01 16.80 20.00
N LEU A 114 11.78 16.79 21.09
CA LEU A 114 13.01 16.01 21.18
C LEU A 114 12.70 14.51 21.18
N ALA A 115 11.68 14.09 21.93
CA ALA A 115 11.22 12.70 21.94
C ALA A 115 10.85 12.20 20.54
N TRP A 116 10.11 13.00 19.76
CA TRP A 116 9.76 12.67 18.37
C TRP A 116 10.99 12.59 17.45
N ARG A 117 11.94 13.52 17.57
CA ARG A 117 13.18 13.49 16.79
C ARG A 117 14.02 12.26 17.10
N ILE A 118 14.13 11.90 18.38
CA ILE A 118 14.84 10.68 18.82
C ILE A 118 14.13 9.45 18.28
N GLY A 119 12.81 9.35 18.45
CA GLY A 119 12.02 8.23 17.95
C GLY A 119 12.14 8.05 16.43
N LEU A 120 12.07 9.16 15.68
CA LEU A 120 12.24 9.14 14.23
C LEU A 120 13.65 8.71 13.81
N ALA A 121 14.68 9.27 14.46
CA ALA A 121 16.07 8.91 14.18
C ALA A 121 16.35 7.44 14.51
N ALA A 122 15.87 6.96 15.65
CA ALA A 122 16.02 5.56 16.05
C ALA A 122 15.31 4.61 15.08
N LEU A 123 14.07 4.90 14.68
CA LEU A 123 13.32 4.07 13.73
C LEU A 123 13.98 4.04 12.35
N THR A 124 14.39 5.20 11.84
CA THR A 124 15.04 5.29 10.52
C THR A 124 16.42 4.62 10.53
N SER A 125 17.24 4.83 11.57
CA SER A 125 18.51 4.13 11.73
C SER A 125 18.33 2.63 11.88
N SER A 126 17.34 2.17 12.65
CA SER A 126 17.02 0.74 12.80
C SER A 126 16.61 0.11 11.48
N ALA A 127 15.75 0.79 10.69
CA ALA A 127 15.33 0.30 9.38
C ALA A 127 16.51 0.20 8.39
N LEU A 128 17.40 1.19 8.37
CA LEU A 128 18.59 1.18 7.52
C LEU A 128 19.61 0.12 7.95
N ALA A 129 19.83 -0.03 9.26
CA ALA A 129 20.70 -1.07 9.80
C ALA A 129 20.16 -2.46 9.46
N TRP A 130 18.86 -2.66 9.62
CA TRP A 130 18.20 -3.91 9.22
C TRP A 130 18.40 -4.18 7.73
N LEU A 131 18.20 -3.19 6.85
CA LEU A 131 18.34 -3.34 5.41
C LEU A 131 19.80 -3.66 5.01
N ALA A 132 20.78 -3.03 5.64
CA ALA A 132 22.20 -3.31 5.42
C ALA A 132 22.57 -4.75 5.84
N LEU A 133 22.11 -5.18 7.02
CA LEU A 133 22.33 -6.54 7.51
C LEU A 133 21.60 -7.59 6.67
N ALA A 134 20.36 -7.32 6.29
CA ALA A 134 19.55 -8.19 5.44
C ALA A 134 20.16 -8.36 4.04
N ALA A 135 20.74 -7.31 3.47
CA ALA A 135 21.50 -7.40 2.22
C ALA A 135 22.80 -8.21 2.38
N GLY A 136 23.52 -8.06 3.50
CA GLY A 136 24.77 -8.78 3.75
C GLY A 136 24.58 -10.27 4.05
N PHE A 137 23.62 -10.59 4.93
CA PHE A 137 23.47 -11.93 5.54
C PHE A 137 22.18 -12.65 5.16
N GLY A 138 21.26 -11.98 4.47
CA GLY A 138 19.95 -12.48 4.12
C GLY A 138 18.84 -11.92 5.03
N PRO A 139 17.63 -11.63 4.50
CA PRO A 139 16.57 -10.93 5.24
C PRO A 139 15.95 -11.72 6.38
N LEU A 140 16.07 -13.05 6.35
CA LEU A 140 15.52 -13.97 7.36
C LEU A 140 16.62 -14.67 8.18
N ALA A 141 17.84 -14.14 8.17
CA ALA A 141 18.94 -14.73 8.91
C ALA A 141 18.83 -14.42 10.41
N GLY A 142 18.70 -15.46 11.23
CA GLY A 142 18.69 -15.35 12.69
C GLY A 142 17.62 -14.37 13.21
N PRO A 143 17.97 -13.37 14.04
CA PRO A 143 17.00 -12.45 14.65
C PRO A 143 16.49 -11.34 13.69
N LEU A 144 16.94 -11.29 12.44
CA LEU A 144 16.58 -10.22 11.49
C LEU A 144 15.09 -10.17 11.21
N GLU A 145 14.39 -11.31 11.14
CA GLU A 145 12.94 -11.34 10.97
C GLU A 145 12.22 -10.63 12.14
N LEU A 146 12.69 -10.87 13.37
CA LEU A 146 12.11 -10.25 14.56
C LEU A 146 12.38 -8.74 14.58
N VAL A 147 13.59 -8.31 14.21
CA VAL A 147 13.91 -6.88 14.09
C VAL A 147 13.04 -6.22 13.03
N TRP A 148 12.86 -6.84 11.87
CA TRP A 148 11.97 -6.36 10.82
C TRP A 148 10.53 -6.17 11.32
N LEU A 149 9.99 -7.17 12.01
CA LEU A 149 8.64 -7.11 12.59
C LEU A 149 8.50 -6.00 13.62
N LEU A 150 9.47 -5.85 14.52
CA LEU A 150 9.46 -4.78 15.53
C LEU A 150 9.50 -3.39 14.88
N THR A 151 10.37 -3.19 13.89
CA THR A 151 10.46 -1.92 13.17
C THR A 151 9.18 -1.65 12.39
N LEU A 152 8.57 -2.67 11.77
CA LEU A 152 7.28 -2.55 11.08
C LEU A 152 6.15 -2.17 12.04
N ILE A 153 6.03 -2.86 13.19
CA ILE A 153 5.01 -2.56 14.20
C ILE A 153 5.17 -1.12 14.69
N ALA A 154 6.39 -0.71 15.02
CA ALA A 154 6.67 0.63 15.49
C ALA A 154 6.42 1.72 14.42
N ALA A 155 6.76 1.45 13.16
CA ALA A 155 6.45 2.35 12.04
C ALA A 155 4.94 2.45 11.81
N GLN A 156 4.22 1.33 11.88
CA GLN A 156 2.78 1.29 11.71
C GLN A 156 2.06 2.01 12.85
N THR A 157 2.47 1.84 14.11
CA THR A 157 1.89 2.56 15.25
C THR A 157 2.16 4.07 15.15
N ALA A 158 3.39 4.48 14.83
CA ALA A 158 3.72 5.88 14.60
C ALA A 158 2.89 6.49 13.46
N TRP A 159 2.75 5.78 12.34
CA TRP A 159 1.92 6.21 11.21
C TRP A 159 0.45 6.40 11.62
N LEU A 160 -0.10 5.46 12.40
CA LEU A 160 -1.47 5.55 12.91
C LEU A 160 -1.68 6.71 13.87
N ILE A 161 -0.68 7.07 14.68
CA ILE A 161 -0.73 8.24 15.57
C ILE A 161 -0.70 9.53 14.73
N VAL A 162 0.28 9.67 13.84
CA VAL A 162 0.49 10.88 13.04
C VAL A 162 -0.71 11.19 12.13
N ARG A 163 -1.32 10.17 11.50
CA ARG A 163 -2.49 10.36 10.64
C ARG A 163 -3.78 10.70 11.39
N ARG A 164 -3.82 10.52 12.71
CA ARG A 164 -4.99 10.88 13.53
C ARG A 164 -4.88 12.32 14.03
N THR A 165 -3.66 12.86 14.08
CA THR A 165 -3.38 14.21 14.55
C THR A 165 -3.38 15.26 13.44
N HIS A 166 -3.42 14.85 12.17
CA HIS A 166 -3.48 15.70 10.97
C HIS A 166 -4.71 15.35 10.13
#